data_AF-A0A433IBB4-F1
#
_entry.id   AF-A0A433IBB4-F1
#
_cell.length_a   1.000
_cell.length_b   1.000
_cell.length_c   1.000
_cell.angle_alpha   90.00
_cell.angle_beta   90.00
_cell.angle_gamma   90.00
#
_symmetry.space_group_name_H-M   'P 1'
#
loop_
_entity.id
_entity.type
_entity.pdbx_description
1 polymer ?
#
loop_
_entity_poly.entity_id
_entity_poly.type
_entity_poly.pdbx_seq_one_letter_code
_entity_poly.pdbx_strand_id
1 'polypeptide(L)'
;MRRIISGNNKNIPIKPLKEGELILQMTKFRTEIILWSSPSVINAFRNFESIAEENTGIKMLLPAVDRLYREMRKDIGLSNKGLPQNQLVKIYLKDPSELDRALTNVDP
;
A
#
# COMPACT_ATOMS: atom_id res chain seq x y z
N MET A 1 -7.97 7.60 -10.34
CA MET A 1 -7.72 7.13 -8.95
C MET A 1 -8.96 6.51 -8.33
N ARG A 2 -9.21 5.20 -8.49
CA ARG A 2 -10.33 4.51 -7.82
C ARG A 2 -10.00 3.04 -7.59
N ARG A 3 -9.21 2.77 -6.53
CA ARG A 3 -9.04 1.44 -5.92
C ARG A 3 -8.22 1.58 -4.64
N ILE A 4 -8.83 2.14 -3.60
CA ILE A 4 -8.45 1.76 -2.24
C ILE A 4 -8.96 0.31 -2.08
N ILE A 5 -8.08 -0.56 -1.58
CA ILE A 5 -8.16 -2.03 -1.56
C ILE A 5 -9.45 -2.60 -0.93
N SER A 6 -10.31 -1.77 -0.33
CA SER A 6 -11.57 -2.16 0.32
C SER A 6 -12.85 -1.72 -0.41
N GLY A 7 -12.76 -0.96 -1.51
CA GLY A 7 -13.89 -0.19 -2.06
C GLY A 7 -15.10 -0.96 -2.59
N ASN A 8 -15.01 -2.29 -2.79
CA ASN A 8 -16.10 -3.10 -3.37
C ASN A 8 -16.53 -4.30 -2.50
N ASN A 9 -16.08 -4.41 -1.26
CA ASN A 9 -16.53 -5.50 -0.38
C ASN A 9 -17.88 -5.13 0.26
N LYS A 10 -18.98 -5.64 -0.29
CA LYS A 10 -20.36 -5.42 0.20
C LYS A 10 -20.58 -5.85 1.66
N ASN A 11 -19.66 -6.62 2.24
CA ASN A 11 -19.77 -7.17 3.60
C ASN A 11 -19.09 -6.31 4.67
N ILE A 12 -18.47 -5.18 4.31
CA ILE A 12 -17.92 -4.26 5.30
C ILE A 12 -18.76 -2.98 5.26
N PRO A 13 -19.47 -2.61 6.34
CA PRO A 13 -20.26 -1.38 6.40
C PRO A 13 -19.33 -0.17 6.55
N ILE A 14 -18.43 0.04 5.59
CA ILE A 14 -17.63 1.25 5.48
C ILE A 14 -18.52 2.25 4.74
N LYS A 15 -19.04 3.24 5.46
CA LYS A 15 -19.68 4.39 4.82
C LYS A 15 -18.66 4.98 3.83
N PRO A 16 -18.96 5.04 2.53
CA PRO A 16 -18.04 5.64 1.58
C PRO A 16 -17.80 7.10 1.98
N LEU A 17 -16.52 7.46 2.11
CA LEU A 17 -16.15 8.84 2.39
C LEU A 17 -16.62 9.74 1.25
N LYS A 18 -17.08 10.95 1.58
CA LYS A 18 -17.31 11.97 0.56
C LYS A 18 -15.97 12.37 -0.05
N GLU A 19 -15.97 12.81 -1.31
CA GLU A 19 -14.73 13.18 -2.02
C GLU A 19 -13.88 14.20 -1.25
N GLY A 20 -14.49 15.27 -0.73
CA GLY A 20 -13.78 16.26 0.09
C GLY A 20 -13.18 15.68 1.38
N GLU A 21 -13.85 14.70 2.01
CA GLU A 21 -13.32 14.02 3.20
C GLU A 21 -12.11 13.16 2.84
N LEU A 22 -12.15 12.48 1.69
CA LEU A 22 -11.02 11.69 1.20
C LEU A 22 -9.79 12.58 0.92
N ILE A 23 -9.98 13.72 0.24
CA ILE A 23 -8.91 14.68 -0.03
C ILE A 23 -8.29 15.18 1.28
N LEU A 24 -9.13 15.49 2.28
CA LEU A 24 -8.66 15.93 3.60
C LEU A 24 -7.83 14.84 4.30
N GLN A 25 -8.30 13.59 4.30
CA GLN A 25 -7.57 12.47 4.90
C GLN A 25 -6.23 12.21 4.21
N MET A 26 -6.19 12.27 2.88
CA MET A 26 -4.94 12.08 2.13
C MET A 26 -3.96 13.23 2.34
N THR A 27 -4.44 14.48 2.37
CA THR A 27 -3.61 15.64 2.71
C THR A 27 -3.03 15.50 4.12
N LYS A 28 -3.86 15.13 5.10
CA LYS A 28 -3.41 14.91 6.47
C LYS A 28 -2.34 13.82 6.56
N PHE A 29 -2.58 12.67 5.93
CA PHE A 29 -1.63 11.56 5.91
C PHE A 29 -0.29 11.95 5.27
N ARG A 30 -0.31 12.68 4.15
CA ARG A 30 0.91 13.20 3.51
C ARG A 30 1.68 14.14 4.44
N THR A 31 0.98 15.05 5.11
CA THR A 31 1.60 15.96 6.10
C THR A 31 2.24 15.18 7.24
N GLU A 32 1.57 14.15 7.76
CA GLU A 32 2.12 13.31 8.83
C GLU A 32 3.36 12.53 8.38
N ILE A 33 3.38 11.99 7.15
CA ILE A 33 4.58 11.36 6.59
C ILE A 33 5.76 12.34 6.54
N ILE A 34 5.52 13.56 6.06
CA ILE A 34 6.56 14.58 5.88
C ILE A 34 7.14 15.02 7.23
N LEU A 35 6.28 15.20 8.24
CA LEU A 35 6.71 15.76 9.53
C LEU A 35 7.36 14.73 10.45
N TRP A 36 6.91 13.47 10.41
CA TRP A 36 7.20 12.50 11.49
C TRP A 36 7.95 11.25 11.05
N SER A 37 8.11 11.01 9.76
CA SER A 37 8.74 9.77 9.28
C SER A 37 10.21 9.97 8.90
N SER A 38 11.02 8.91 8.97
CA SER A 38 12.39 8.97 8.45
C SER A 38 12.45 9.20 6.93
N PRO A 39 13.62 9.63 6.42
CA PRO A 39 13.86 9.74 4.99
C PRO A 39 13.56 8.46 4.19
N SER A 40 13.72 7.26 4.78
CA SER A 40 13.45 6.02 4.05
C SER A 40 11.96 5.80 3.80
N VAL A 41 11.10 6.17 4.77
CA VAL A 41 9.64 6.15 4.62
C VAL A 41 9.19 7.16 3.57
N ILE A 42 9.71 8.39 3.61
CA ILE A 42 9.38 9.44 2.63
C ILE A 42 9.72 8.96 1.21
N ASN A 43 10.89 8.37 1.01
CA ASN A 43 11.30 7.83 -0.28
C ASN A 43 10.44 6.64 -0.73
N ALA A 44 10.07 5.74 0.19
CA ALA A 44 9.17 4.63 -0.13
C ALA A 44 7.76 5.12 -0.51
N PHE A 45 7.25 6.14 0.17
CA PHE A 45 5.96 6.75 -0.13
C PHE A 45 5.97 7.43 -1.51
N ARG A 46 7.02 8.21 -1.82
CA ARG A 46 7.18 8.81 -3.15
C ARG A 46 7.25 7.77 -4.26
N ASN A 47 7.95 6.66 -4.04
CA ASN A 47 8.01 5.55 -4.99
C ASN A 47 6.64 4.89 -5.20
N PHE A 48 5.87 4.72 -4.13
CA PHE A 48 4.48 4.25 -4.21
C PHE A 48 3.60 5.18 -5.05
N GLU A 49 3.67 6.50 -4.82
CA GLU A 49 2.89 7.49 -5.58
C GLU A 49 3.25 7.45 -7.08
N SER A 50 4.54 7.40 -7.44
CA SER A 50 4.99 7.28 -8.83
C SER A 50 4.39 6.04 -9.52
N ILE A 51 4.47 4.88 -8.86
CA ILE A 51 3.94 3.61 -9.37
C ILE A 51 2.41 3.68 -9.53
N ALA A 52 1.73 4.36 -8.61
CA ALA A 52 0.28 4.54 -8.64
C ALA A 52 -0.17 5.46 -9.78
N GLU A 53 0.60 6.50 -10.10
CA GLU A 53 0.35 7.41 -11.22
C GLU A 53 0.52 6.72 -12.59
N GLU A 54 1.54 5.87 -12.71
CA GLU A 54 1.85 5.14 -13.95
C GLU A 54 0.81 4.06 -14.31
N ASN A 55 -0.20 3.80 -13.45
CA ASN A 55 -1.23 2.76 -13.64
C ASN A 55 -0.64 1.37 -13.99
N THR A 56 0.54 1.05 -13.44
CA THR A 56 1.30 -0.19 -13.66
C THR A 56 0.61 -1.48 -13.18
N GLY A 57 -0.61 -1.37 -12.68
CA GLY A 57 -1.42 -2.49 -12.20
C GLY A 57 -1.02 -3.01 -10.82
N ILE A 58 -1.75 -4.03 -10.36
CA ILE A 58 -1.63 -4.62 -9.02
C ILE A 58 -0.24 -5.23 -8.80
N LYS A 59 0.42 -5.69 -9.88
CA LYS A 59 1.73 -6.35 -9.88
C LYS A 59 2.84 -5.48 -9.29
N MET A 60 2.82 -4.18 -9.57
CA MET A 60 3.82 -3.23 -9.07
C MET A 60 3.31 -2.48 -7.84
N LEU A 61 1.99 -2.22 -7.79
CA LEU A 61 1.38 -1.47 -6.71
C LEU A 61 1.47 -2.19 -5.35
N LEU A 62 1.10 -3.48 -5.28
CA LEU A 62 1.09 -4.21 -4.00
C LEU A 62 2.50 -4.40 -3.40
N PRO A 63 3.54 -4.74 -4.19
CA PRO A 63 4.92 -4.73 -3.68
C PRO A 63 5.39 -3.35 -3.22
N ALA A 64 4.97 -2.26 -3.88
CA ALA A 64 5.30 -0.91 -3.44
C ALA A 64 4.66 -0.58 -2.08
N VAL A 65 3.42 -1.02 -1.84
CA VAL A 65 2.75 -0.89 -0.54
C VAL A 65 3.44 -1.73 0.53
N ASP A 66 3.84 -2.98 0.24
CA ASP A 66 4.61 -3.82 1.18
C ASP A 66 5.93 -3.15 1.58
N ARG A 67 6.63 -2.55 0.59
CA ARG A 67 7.86 -1.78 0.85
C ARG A 67 7.60 -0.58 1.76
N LEU A 68 6.54 0.18 1.51
CA LEU A 68 6.15 1.32 2.36
C LEU A 68 5.93 0.88 3.81
N TYR A 69 5.17 -0.19 4.04
CA TYR A 69 4.93 -0.71 5.39
C TYR A 69 6.21 -1.22 6.06
N ARG A 70 7.13 -1.84 5.31
CA ARG A 70 8.41 -2.27 5.85
C ARG A 70 9.27 -1.09 6.31
N GLU A 71 9.30 -0.01 5.55
CA GLU A 71 10.05 1.19 5.95
C GLU A 71 9.40 1.85 7.16
N MET A 72 8.06 1.97 7.20
CA MET A 72 7.35 2.48 8.39
C MET A 72 7.64 1.65 9.65
N ARG A 73 7.68 0.31 9.51
CA ARG A 73 8.05 -0.59 10.62
C ARG A 73 9.47 -0.35 11.11
N LYS A 74 10.44 -0.24 10.21
CA LYS A 74 11.84 0.07 10.57
C LYS A 74 11.93 1.41 11.29
N ASP A 75 11.16 2.39 10.83
CA ASP A 75 11.14 3.74 11.36
C ASP A 75 10.76 3.79 12.84
N ILE A 76 9.78 2.97 13.23
CA ILE A 76 9.34 2.83 14.64
C ILE A 76 10.14 1.78 15.42
N GLY A 77 11.31 1.37 14.92
CA GLY A 77 12.23 0.44 15.60
C GLY A 77 11.86 -1.04 15.50
N LEU A 78 10.90 -1.43 14.65
CA LEU A 78 10.54 -2.83 14.46
C LEU A 78 11.42 -3.50 13.40
N SER A 79 11.77 -4.76 13.66
CA SER A 79 12.44 -5.61 12.68
C SER A 79 11.48 -6.14 11.62
N ASN A 80 12.00 -6.29 10.40
CA ASN A 80 11.34 -7.03 9.32
C ASN A 80 11.95 -8.42 9.10
N LYS A 81 12.87 -8.86 9.98
CA LYS A 81 13.46 -10.20 9.90
C LYS A 81 12.35 -11.26 10.05
N GLY A 82 12.37 -12.26 9.18
CA GLY A 82 11.37 -13.32 9.16
C GLY A 82 10.06 -12.96 8.47
N LEU A 83 9.91 -11.75 7.91
CA LEU A 83 8.76 -11.41 7.06
C LEU A 83 9.05 -11.74 5.59
N PRO A 84 8.40 -12.77 5.00
CA PRO A 84 8.50 -13.04 3.57
C PRO A 84 8.10 -11.83 2.74
N GLN A 85 8.63 -11.72 1.52
CA GLN A 85 8.28 -10.64 0.61
C GLN A 85 6.76 -10.57 0.39
N ASN A 86 6.20 -9.36 0.33
CA ASN A 86 4.77 -9.10 0.15
C ASN A 86 3.86 -9.60 1.28
N GLN A 87 4.39 -10.13 2.38
CA GLN A 87 3.58 -10.66 3.48
C GLN A 87 2.66 -9.60 4.08
N LEU A 88 3.09 -8.34 4.18
CA LEU A 88 2.30 -7.28 4.85
C LEU A 88 1.08 -6.85 4.04
N VAL A 89 1.08 -7.11 2.73
CA VAL A 89 -0.09 -6.85 1.88
C VAL A 89 -0.95 -8.09 1.69
N LYS A 90 -0.34 -9.29 1.73
CA LYS A 90 -1.05 -10.57 1.64
C LYS A 90 -2.08 -10.76 2.76
N ILE A 91 -1.90 -10.14 3.93
CA ILE A 91 -2.87 -10.21 5.05
C ILE A 91 -4.26 -9.66 4.68
N TYR A 92 -4.35 -8.79 3.68
CA TYR A 92 -5.62 -8.21 3.22
C TYR A 92 -6.27 -9.02 2.10
N LEU A 93 -5.59 -10.04 1.57
CA LEU A 93 -6.10 -10.88 0.50
C LEU A 93 -6.92 -12.03 1.07
N LYS A 94 -7.97 -12.42 0.35
CA LYS A 94 -8.77 -13.60 0.69
C LYS A 94 -7.96 -14.89 0.54
N ASP A 95 -7.16 -14.97 -0.52
CA ASP A 95 -6.16 -16.02 -0.75
C ASP A 95 -4.78 -15.37 -0.88
N PRO A 96 -3.86 -15.55 0.07
CA PRO A 96 -2.50 -15.00 0.01
C PRO A 96 -1.73 -15.40 -1.26
N SER A 97 -2.06 -16.55 -1.85
CA SER A 97 -1.42 -17.07 -3.06
C SER A 97 -1.87 -16.35 -4.33
N GLU A 98 -2.94 -15.55 -4.26
CA GLU A 98 -3.45 -14.76 -5.38
C GLU A 98 -2.37 -13.79 -5.90
N LEU A 99 -1.64 -13.16 -4.99
CA LEU A 99 -0.56 -12.26 -5.36
C LEU A 99 0.60 -13.03 -5.99
N ASP A 100 0.96 -14.21 -5.47
CA ASP A 100 2.06 -14.99 -6.05
C ASP A 100 1.74 -15.40 -7.49
N ARG A 101 0.51 -15.87 -7.75
CA ARG A 101 0.04 -16.17 -9.11
C ARG A 101 0.07 -14.95 -10.04
N ALA A 102 -0.36 -13.79 -9.53
CA ALA A 102 -0.34 -12.54 -10.29
C ALA A 102 1.08 -12.07 -10.63
N LEU A 103 2.07 -12.39 -9.80
CA LEU A 103 3.48 -12.07 -10.04
C LEU A 103 4.14 -13.06 -11.02
N THR A 104 3.74 -14.35 -11.00
CA THR A 104 4.34 -15.42 -11.83
C THR A 104 3.77 -15.57 -13.23
N ASN A 105 2.51 -15.17 -13.48
CA ASN A 105 1.87 -15.29 -14.81
C ASN A 105 2.38 -14.22 -15.79
N VAL A 106 3.67 -14.31 -16.10
CA VAL A 106 4.35 -13.59 -17.17
C VAL A 106 4.32 -14.51 -18.38
N ASP A 107 3.36 -14.30 -19.29
CA ASP A 107 3.63 -14.65 -20.68
C ASP A 107 4.74 -13.72 -21.19
N PRO A 108 5.73 -14.26 -21.94
CA PRO A 108 6.83 -13.49 -22.54
C PRO A 108 6.35 -12.41 -23.53
#